data_AF-A0A916M2G8-F1
#
_entry.id   AF-A0A916M2G8-F1
#
_cell.length_a   1.000
_cell.length_b   1.000
_cell.length_c   1.000
_cell.angle_alpha   90.00
_cell.angle_beta   90.00
_cell.angle_gamma   90.00
#
_symmetry.space_group_name_H-M   'P 1'
#
loop_
_entity.id
_entity.type
_entity.pdbx_description
1 polymer ?
#
loop_
_entity_poly.entity_id
_entity_poly.type
_entity_poly.pdbx_seq_one_letter_code
_entity_poly.pdbx_strand_id
1 'polypeptide(L)' 'MSDQTEVKAWSGRFSEPVSDLVKRYTASVFFDKRMAAQDMRGSLAHARMLAQQKIISADD' A
#
# COMPACT_ATOMS: atom_id res chain seq x y z
N MET A 1 30.11 2.76 0.18
CA MET A 1 29.06 3.71 0.63
C MET A 1 27.96 3.68 -0.41
N SER A 2 26.93 2.88 -0.20
CA SER A 2 25.79 2.77 -1.11
C SER A 2 24.55 2.55 -0.27
N ASP A 3 23.96 3.65 0.19
CA ASP A 3 22.60 3.67 0.70
C ASP A 3 21.73 4.23 -0.41
N GLN A 4 21.18 3.34 -1.24
CA GLN A 4 20.07 3.69 -2.12
C GLN A 4 18.82 3.15 -1.46
N THR A 5 18.19 4.00 -0.65
CA THR A 5 16.85 3.77 -0.15
C THR A 5 15.91 3.84 -1.36
N GLU A 6 15.56 2.70 -1.96
CA GLU A 6 14.59 2.63 -3.05
C GLU A 6 13.24 3.17 -2.57
N VAL A 7 12.93 4.42 -2.92
CA VAL A 7 11.59 5.01 -2.71
C VAL A 7 10.65 4.42 -3.75
N LYS A 8 10.16 3.21 -3.47
CA LYS A 8 9.23 2.46 -4.31
C LYS A 8 7.79 2.98 -4.15
N ALA A 9 7.57 4.25 -4.43
CA ALA A 9 6.24 4.83 -4.51
C ALA A 9 5.84 4.96 -6.00
N TRP A 10 4.91 4.12 -6.44
CA TRP A 10 4.18 4.27 -7.71
C TRP A 10 4.95 4.02 -9.03
N SER A 11 6.10 3.35 -9.03
CA SER A 11 6.89 3.14 -10.27
C SER A 11 6.33 2.07 -11.24
N GLY A 12 5.05 1.69 -11.13
CA GLY A 12 4.51 0.55 -11.90
C GLY A 12 4.36 0.78 -13.41
N ARG A 13 4.38 2.04 -13.88
CA ARG A 13 4.21 2.41 -15.30
C ARG A 13 5.26 3.36 -15.87
N PHE A 14 6.07 4.00 -15.03
CA PHE A 14 7.08 4.97 -15.45
C PHE A 14 8.42 4.59 -14.85
N SER A 15 9.47 4.63 -15.66
CA SER A 15 10.86 4.41 -15.26
C SER A 15 11.45 5.61 -14.50
N GLU A 16 10.86 6.79 -14.66
CA GLU A 16 11.30 8.02 -14.02
C GLU A 16 10.57 8.27 -12.69
N PRO A 17 11.27 8.84 -11.69
CA PRO A 17 10.67 9.16 -10.41
C PRO A 17 9.62 10.26 -10.54
N VAL A 18 8.47 10.07 -9.89
CA VAL A 18 7.42 11.10 -9.79
C VAL A 18 7.99 12.35 -9.09
N SER A 19 7.64 13.54 -9.59
CA SER A 19 8.11 14.79 -9.00
C SER A 19 7.60 14.98 -7.57
N ASP A 20 8.40 15.61 -6.72
CA ASP A 20 8.06 15.81 -5.30
C ASP A 20 6.89 16.76 -5.08
N LEU A 21 6.61 17.64 -6.04
CA LEU A 21 5.41 18.45 -6.05
C LEU A 21 4.16 17.57 -6.20
N VAL A 22 4.17 16.66 -7.19
CA VAL A 22 3.06 15.75 -7.44
C VAL A 22 2.85 14.81 -6.26
N LYS A 23 3.92 14.22 -5.71
CA LYS A 23 3.84 13.37 -4.51
C LYS A 23 3.15 14.07 -3.33
N ARG A 24 3.56 15.32 -3.02
CA ARG A 24 2.97 16.09 -1.92
C ARG A 24 1.52 16.48 -2.19
N TYR A 25 1.20 16.83 -3.43
CA TYR A 25 -0.14 17.20 -3.82
C TYR A 25 -1.12 16.02 -3.76
N THR A 26 -0.70 14.82 -4.14
CA THR A 26 -1.57 13.62 -4.16
C THR A 26 -1.57 12.83 -2.86
N ALA A 27 -0.64 13.07 -1.94
CA ALA A 27 -0.58 12.37 -0.67
C ALA A 27 -1.77 12.70 0.23
N SER A 28 -2.63 11.70 0.48
CA SER A 28 -3.78 11.80 1.38
C SER A 28 -3.52 11.28 2.80
N VAL A 29 -2.34 10.70 3.06
CA VAL A 29 -2.00 10.01 4.32
C VAL A 29 -2.23 10.86 5.58
N PHE A 30 -2.00 12.18 5.51
CA PHE A 30 -2.19 13.09 6.65
C PHE A 30 -3.64 13.15 7.13
N PHE A 31 -4.58 12.86 6.23
CA PHE A 31 -6.00 12.77 6.51
C PHE A 31 -6.45 11.32 6.71
N ASP A 32 -6.03 10.41 5.83
CA ASP A 32 -6.51 9.02 5.80
C ASP A 32 -6.03 8.17 6.96
N LYS A 33 -4.92 8.53 7.62
CA LYS A 33 -4.35 7.77 8.76
C LYS A 33 -5.36 7.48 9.88
N ARG A 34 -6.40 8.31 10.03
CA ARG A 34 -7.48 8.08 11.01
C ARG A 34 -8.37 6.87 10.70
N MET A 35 -8.31 6.36 9.48
CA MET A 35 -9.02 5.17 9.01
C MET A 35 -8.18 3.89 9.11
N ALA A 36 -6.95 3.95 9.64
CA ALA A 36 -6.07 2.79 9.73
C ALA A 36 -6.71 1.59 10.45
N ALA A 37 -7.51 1.84 11.50
CA ALA A 37 -8.22 0.78 12.21
C ALA A 37 -9.29 0.09 11.33
N GLN A 38 -9.93 0.83 10.44
CA GLN A 38 -10.92 0.33 9.50
C GLN A 38 -10.24 -0.51 8.42
N ASP A 39 -9.10 -0.02 7.91
CA ASP A 39 -8.30 -0.70 6.90
C ASP A 39 -7.76 -2.05 7.41
N MET A 40 -7.27 -2.10 8.65
CA MET A 40 -6.86 -3.36 9.29
C MET A 40 -8.01 -4.35 9.44
N ARG A 41 -9.19 -3.89 9.91
CA ARG A 41 -10.38 -4.76 10.03
C ARG A 41 -10.86 -5.26 8.67
N GLY A 42 -10.86 -4.38 7.66
CA GLY A 42 -11.23 -4.71 6.29
C GLY A 42 -10.27 -5.75 5.70
N SER A 43 -8.97 -5.56 5.89
CA SER A 43 -7.93 -6.49 5.44
C SER A 43 -8.09 -7.87 6.07
N LEU A 44 -8.34 -7.96 7.37
CA LEU A 44 -8.58 -9.25 8.04
C LEU A 44 -9.84 -9.95 7.52
N ALA A 45 -10.93 -9.21 7.30
CA ALA A 45 -12.15 -9.75 6.72
C ALA A 45 -11.93 -10.22 5.27
N HIS A 46 -11.18 -9.45 4.49
CA HIS A 46 -10.81 -9.79 3.11
C HIS A 46 -9.96 -11.06 3.07
N ALA A 47 -8.90 -11.16 3.88
CA ALA A 47 -8.06 -12.36 3.95
C ALA A 47 -8.86 -13.61 4.31
N ARG A 48 -9.75 -13.54 5.32
CA ARG A 48 -10.65 -14.65 5.68
C ARG A 48 -11.54 -15.08 4.51
N MET A 49 -12.08 -14.11 3.78
CA MET A 49 -12.91 -14.38 2.60
C MET A 49 -12.09 -15.02 1.48
N LEU A 50 -10.87 -14.56 1.21
CA LEU A 50 -9.97 -15.16 0.22
C LEU A 50 -9.62 -16.61 0.57
N ALA A 51 -9.35 -16.90 1.84
CA ALA A 51 -9.09 -18.26 2.31
C ALA A 51 -10.32 -19.17 2.12
N GLN A 52 -11.52 -18.66 2.42
CA GLN A 52 -12.77 -19.39 2.18
C GLN A 52 -13.01 -19.69 0.70
N GLN A 53 -12.65 -18.76 -0.20
CA GLN A 53 -12.70 -18.95 -1.65
C GLN A 53 -11.52 -19.79 -2.19
N LYS A 54 -10.61 -20.25 -1.33
CA LYS A 54 -9.42 -21.04 -1.69
C LYS A 54 -8.47 -20.31 -2.65
N ILE A 55 -8.46 -18.97 -2.58
CA ILE A 55 -7.52 -18.13 -3.34
C ILE A 55 -6.17 -18.08 -2.61
N ILE A 56 -6.19 -18.04 -1.28
CA ILE A 56 -5.03 -18.19 -0.41
C ILE A 56 -5.24 -19.39 0.52
N SER A 57 -4.15 -19.92 1.07
CA SER A 57 -4.20 -21.00 2.05
C SER A 57 -4.55 -20.48 3.45
N ALA A 58 -4.80 -21.40 4.39
CA ALA A 58 -5.04 -21.03 5.79
C ALA A 58 -3.77 -20.67 6.56
N ASP A 59 -2.59 -21.02 6.01
CA ASP A 59 -1.28 -20.78 6.61
C ASP A 59 -0.62 -19.48 6.10
N ASP A 60 -1.23 -18.83 5.10
CA ASP A 60 -0.85 -17.51 4.59
C ASP A 60 -1.34 -16.37 5.51
#